data_AF-A0A951AUG7-F1
#
_entry.id   AF-A0A951AUG7-F1
#
_cell.length_a   1.000
_cell.length_b   1.000
_cell.length_c   1.000
_cell.angle_alpha   90.00
_cell.angle_beta   90.00
_cell.angle_gamma   90.00
#
_symmetry.space_group_name_H-M   'P 1'
#
loop_
_entity.id
_entity.type
_entity.pdbx_description
1 polymer ?
#
loop_
_entity_poly.entity_id
_entity_poly.type
_entity_poly.pdbx_seq_one_letter_code
_entity_poly.pdbx_strand_id
1 'polypeptide(L)'
;MGAPQTAYLVRHRLAPVSYRDLVTSVEVVLILAGVPLAIMVVLGLLTLRTMFARPRRYRPGDKWSYPPVLWTAHPEAWRNGMASRHHRGGSGGARGGARGNW
;
A
#
# COMPACT_ATOMS: atom_id res chain seq x y z
N MET A 1 -71.99 -46.50 -32.35
CA MET A 1 -70.63 -46.24 -32.91
C MET A 1 -70.00 -45.13 -32.09
N GLY A 2 -69.22 -45.49 -31.07
CA GLY A 2 -68.53 -44.53 -30.20
C GLY A 2 -67.13 -45.05 -29.94
N ALA A 3 -66.12 -44.34 -30.42
CA ALA A 3 -64.72 -44.63 -30.07
C ALA A 3 -64.38 -43.92 -28.75
N PRO A 4 -63.75 -44.60 -27.78
CA PRO A 4 -63.38 -43.96 -26.52
C PRO A 4 -62.20 -43.00 -26.73
N GLN A 5 -62.27 -41.85 -26.06
CA GLN A 5 -61.20 -40.86 -26.07
C GLN A 5 -59.93 -41.44 -25.44
N THR A 6 -58.85 -41.47 -26.20
CA THR A 6 -57.53 -41.87 -25.75
C THR A 6 -57.01 -40.83 -24.77
N ALA A 7 -57.08 -41.14 -23.48
CA ALA A 7 -56.51 -40.33 -22.42
C ALA A 7 -54.97 -40.34 -22.53
N TYR A 8 -54.40 -39.23 -23.00
CA TYR A 8 -52.96 -38.99 -22.95
C TYR A 8 -52.55 -38.75 -21.50
N LEU A 9 -52.12 -39.80 -20.80
CA LEU A 9 -51.45 -39.66 -19.51
C LEU A 9 -49.99 -39.25 -19.74
N VAL A 10 -49.75 -37.95 -19.88
CA VAL A 10 -48.40 -37.39 -19.81
C VAL A 10 -47.97 -37.36 -18.35
N ARG A 11 -47.28 -38.42 -17.92
CA ARG A 11 -46.65 -38.47 -16.61
C ARG A 11 -45.41 -37.57 -16.64
N HIS A 12 -45.59 -36.31 -16.29
CA HIS A 12 -44.46 -35.42 -16.00
C HIS A 12 -43.77 -35.92 -14.72
N ARG A 13 -42.75 -36.77 -14.87
CA ARG A 13 -41.77 -36.94 -13.80
C ARG A 13 -41.00 -35.62 -13.73
N LEU A 14 -41.32 -34.81 -12.73
CA LEU A 14 -40.47 -33.71 -12.30
C LEU A 14 -39.17 -34.35 -11.78
N ALA A 15 -38.18 -34.49 -12.64
CA ALA A 15 -36.82 -34.72 -12.17
C ALA A 15 -36.48 -33.53 -11.24
N PRO A 16 -35.99 -33.78 -10.02
CA PRO A 16 -35.50 -32.68 -9.20
C PRO A 16 -34.37 -32.02 -9.98
N VAL A 17 -34.60 -30.78 -10.42
CA VAL A 17 -33.56 -29.95 -11.01
C VAL A 17 -32.54 -29.74 -9.88
N SER A 18 -31.49 -30.56 -9.90
CA SER A 18 -30.42 -30.46 -8.93
C SER A 18 -29.63 -29.20 -9.25
N TYR A 19 -29.97 -28.12 -8.56
CA TYR A 19 -29.27 -26.83 -8.62
C TYR A 19 -27.81 -26.91 -8.10
N ARG A 20 -27.36 -28.11 -7.71
CA ARG A 20 -25.99 -28.41 -7.26
C ARG A 20 -24.93 -28.26 -8.36
N ASP A 21 -25.33 -28.01 -9.61
CA ASP A 21 -24.46 -27.74 -10.76
C ASP A 21 -24.22 -26.24 -11.03
N LEU A 22 -24.57 -25.32 -10.11
CA LEU A 22 -23.91 -24.01 -10.09
C LEU A 22 -22.42 -24.29 -9.87
N VAL A 23 -21.56 -23.92 -10.84
CA VAL A 23 -20.11 -23.68 -10.69
C VAL A 23 -19.78 -23.53 -9.20
N THR A 24 -19.16 -24.55 -8.61
CA THR A 24 -19.33 -24.92 -7.20
C THR A 24 -19.41 -23.73 -6.25
N SER A 25 -20.37 -23.67 -5.32
CA SER A 25 -20.57 -22.47 -4.47
C SER A 25 -19.29 -22.00 -3.75
N VAL A 26 -18.37 -22.92 -3.49
CA VAL A 26 -17.03 -22.64 -2.95
C VAL A 26 -16.14 -21.93 -3.97
N GLU A 27 -16.13 -22.35 -5.23
CA GLU A 27 -15.38 -21.70 -6.32
C GLU A 27 -15.83 -20.25 -6.54
N VAL A 28 -17.15 -20.00 -6.55
CA VAL A 28 -17.68 -18.63 -6.65
C VAL A 28 -17.25 -17.77 -5.46
N VAL A 29 -17.27 -18.32 -4.25
CA VAL A 29 -16.80 -17.62 -3.04
C VAL A 29 -15.29 -17.37 -3.10
N LEU A 30 -14.49 -18.33 -3.56
CA LEU A 30 -13.04 -18.17 -3.71
C LEU A 30 -12.69 -17.13 -4.77
N ILE A 31 -13.46 -17.02 -5.85
CA ILE A 31 -13.24 -15.99 -6.85
C ILE A 31 -13.64 -14.62 -6.29
N LEU A 32 -14.85 -14.51 -5.73
CA LEU A 32 -15.39 -13.22 -5.25
C LEU A 32 -14.71 -12.68 -4.00
N ALA A 33 -14.26 -13.54 -3.08
CA ALA A 33 -13.58 -13.13 -1.85
C ALA A 33 -12.07 -13.38 -1.92
N GLY A 34 -11.66 -14.51 -2.51
CA GLY A 34 -10.25 -14.90 -2.56
C GLY A 34 -9.43 -14.04 -3.52
N VAL A 35 -9.93 -13.67 -4.69
CA VAL A 35 -9.19 -12.78 -5.61
C VAL A 35 -8.96 -11.39 -4.97
N PRO A 36 -9.98 -10.70 -4.42
CA PRO A 36 -9.74 -9.44 -3.73
C PRO A 36 -8.81 -9.58 -2.52
N LEU A 37 -8.97 -10.64 -1.73
CA LEU A 37 -8.09 -10.90 -0.59
C LEU A 37 -6.64 -11.12 -1.04
N ALA A 38 -6.42 -11.89 -2.10
CA ALA A 38 -5.10 -12.13 -2.66
C ALA A 38 -4.44 -10.82 -3.14
N ILE A 39 -5.20 -9.94 -3.81
CA ILE A 39 -4.72 -8.62 -4.22
C ILE A 39 -4.31 -7.81 -2.99
N MET A 40 -5.15 -7.76 -1.95
CA MET A 40 -4.85 -7.03 -0.71
C MET A 40 -3.62 -7.58 0.00
N VAL A 41 -3.45 -8.91 0.05
CA VAL A 41 -2.28 -9.57 0.63
C VAL A 41 -1.03 -9.20 -0.16
N VAL A 42 -1.05 -9.29 -1.49
CA VAL A 42 0.09 -8.93 -2.34
C VAL A 42 0.48 -7.46 -2.15
N LEU A 43 -0.50 -6.55 -2.22
CA LEU A 43 -0.27 -5.12 -1.99
C LEU A 43 0.23 -4.84 -0.57
N GLY A 44 -0.31 -5.53 0.43
CA GLY A 44 0.15 -5.48 1.80
C GLY A 44 1.60 -5.89 1.94
N LEU A 45 1.98 -7.05 1.39
CA LEU A 45 3.36 -7.54 1.41
C LEU A 45 4.32 -6.58 0.70
N LEU A 46 3.93 -6.05 -0.47
CA LEU A 46 4.72 -5.04 -1.19
C LEU A 46 4.91 -3.76 -0.37
N THR A 47 3.86 -3.33 0.34
CA THR A 47 3.92 -2.16 1.23
C THR A 47 4.83 -2.42 2.43
N LEU A 48 4.67 -3.57 3.09
CA LEU A 48 5.49 -3.96 4.25
C LEU A 48 6.97 -4.15 3.87
N ARG A 49 7.28 -4.60 2.64
CA ARG A 49 8.66 -4.70 2.15
C ARG A 49 9.45 -3.40 2.31
N THR A 50 8.80 -2.25 2.08
CA THR A 50 9.42 -0.93 2.24
C THR A 50 9.74 -0.60 3.69
N MET A 51 9.01 -1.18 4.64
CA MET A 51 9.22 -0.99 6.07
C MET A 51 10.44 -1.77 6.57
N PHE A 52 10.64 -3.00 6.07
CA PHE A 52 11.80 -3.82 6.40
C PHE A 52 13.10 -3.30 5.78
N ALA A 53 13.03 -2.59 4.66
CA ALA A 53 14.18 -1.98 4.01
C ALA A 53 14.59 -0.62 4.62
N ARG A 54 13.94 -0.15 5.68
CA ARG A 54 14.26 1.16 6.28
C ARG A 54 15.65 1.11 6.94
N PRO A 55 16.52 2.10 6.67
CA PRO A 55 17.81 2.18 7.34
C PRO A 55 17.62 2.23 8.86
N ARG A 56 18.46 1.50 9.59
CA ARG A 56 18.45 1.51 11.05
C ARG A 56 18.62 2.95 11.55
N ARG A 57 17.79 3.40 12.48
CA ARG A 57 17.93 4.74 13.07
C ARG A 57 19.28 4.87 13.78
N TYR A 58 19.96 6.01 13.59
CA TYR A 58 21.18 6.33 14.34
C TYR A 58 20.95 6.19 15.85
N ARG A 59 21.91 5.56 16.54
CA ARG A 59 21.91 5.44 18.00
C ARG A 59 23.04 6.31 18.58
N PRO A 60 22.79 7.01 19.70
CA PRO A 60 23.87 7.69 20.42
C PRO A 60 24.98 6.68 20.80
N GLY A 61 26.23 6.98 20.42
CA GLY A 61 27.39 6.12 20.64
C GLY A 61 27.85 5.32 19.41
N ASP A 62 26.98 5.12 18.41
CA ASP A 62 27.39 4.53 17.13
C ASP A 62 28.23 5.55 16.33
N LYS A 63 29.16 5.07 15.50
CA LYS A 63 29.91 5.94 14.58
C LYS A 63 28.94 6.50 13.53
N TRP A 64 29.03 7.81 13.26
CA TRP A 64 28.21 8.47 12.24
C TRP A 64 28.59 8.00 10.83
N SER A 65 27.72 7.21 10.19
CA SER A 65 27.93 6.65 8.85
C SER A 65 27.07 7.32 7.75
N TYR A 66 26.34 8.37 8.10
CA TYR A 66 25.47 9.09 7.17
C TYR A 66 26.22 10.23 6.47
N PRO A 67 25.78 10.65 5.27
CA PRO A 67 26.29 11.87 4.66
C PRO A 67 26.06 13.09 5.57
N PRO A 68 26.90 14.15 5.46
CA PRO A 68 26.68 15.39 6.20
C PRO A 68 25.36 16.03 5.76
N VAL A 69 24.51 16.39 6.72
CA VAL A 69 23.21 17.03 6.47
C VAL A 69 23.12 18.35 7.24
N LEU A 70 22.74 19.41 6.53
CA LEU A 70 22.41 20.70 7.10
C LEU A 70 20.90 20.93 6.97
N TRP A 71 20.22 21.09 8.10
CA TRP A 71 18.80 21.43 8.15
C TRP A 71 18.68 22.95 8.30
N THR A 72 18.22 23.64 7.26
CA THR A 72 18.01 25.10 7.29
C THR A 72 16.52 25.41 7.49
N ALA A 73 16.22 26.49 8.22
CA ALA A 73 14.84 26.93 8.44
C ALA A 73 14.15 27.45 7.16
N HIS A 74 14.94 27.94 6.20
CA HIS A 74 14.48 28.51 4.92
C HIS A 74 15.23 27.87 3.73
N PRO A 75 14.84 26.66 3.32
CA PRO A 75 15.51 25.95 2.23
C PRO A 75 15.39 26.70 0.88
N GLU A 76 14.29 27.42 0.65
CA GLU A 76 14.04 28.22 -0.53
C GLU A 76 15.03 29.39 -0.70
N ALA A 77 15.46 30.00 0.40
CA ALA A 77 16.44 31.09 0.38
C ALA A 77 17.83 30.60 -0.06
N TRP A 78 18.16 29.34 0.23
CA TRP A 78 19.39 28.68 -0.23
C TRP A 78 19.31 28.29 -1.71
N ARG A 79 18.17 27.72 -2.14
CA ARG A 79 17.97 27.30 -3.54
C ARG A 79 17.99 28.46 -4.52
N ASN A 80 17.45 29.62 -4.13
CA ASN A 80 17.37 30.79 -5.01
C ASN A 80 18.62 31.69 -4.92
N GLY A 81 19.68 31.26 -4.21
CA GLY A 81 20.91 32.06 -4.02
C GLY A 81 20.69 33.37 -3.25
N MET A 82 19.55 33.51 -2.57
CA MET A 82 19.17 34.72 -1.82
C MET A 82 19.92 34.80 -0.48
N ALA A 83 20.27 33.63 0.10
CA ALA A 83 21.13 33.53 1.28
C ALA A 83 22.49 34.25 1.07
N SER A 84 23.00 34.28 -0.17
CA SER A 84 24.24 34.97 -0.53
C SER A 84 24.07 36.49 -0.67
N ARG A 85 22.86 37.01 -0.89
CA ARG A 85 22.62 38.43 -1.19
C ARG A 85 22.28 39.29 0.04
N HIS A 86 21.79 38.69 1.12
CA HIS A 86 21.51 39.44 2.37
C HIS A 86 22.74 39.67 3.26
N HIS A 87 23.93 39.23 2.83
CA HIS A 87 25.21 39.52 3.50
C HIS A 87 25.98 40.71 2.90
N ARG A 88 25.31 41.66 2.23
CA ARG A 88 25.96 42.91 1.80
C ARG A 88 26.02 43.89 2.99
N GLY A 89 26.88 43.61 3.98
CA GLY A 89 27.15 44.55 5.07
C GLY A 89 27.76 43.98 6.35
N GLY A 90 27.87 42.66 6.51
CA GLY A 90 28.55 42.05 7.65
C GLY A 90 29.76 41.27 7.16
N SER A 91 30.96 41.67 7.57
CA SER A 91 32.15 40.84 7.43
C SER A 91 31.81 39.43 7.94
N GLY A 92 32.14 38.40 7.16
CA GLY A 92 31.95 36.99 7.53
C GLY A 92 32.87 36.54 8.67
N GLY A 93 33.06 37.39 9.68
CA GLY A 93 33.79 37.08 10.90
C GLY A 93 32.92 36.24 11.82
N ALA A 94 33.53 35.28 12.48
CA ALA A 94 32.88 34.50 13.52
C ALA A 94 32.35 35.44 14.61
N ARG A 95 31.02 35.46 14.81
CA ARG A 95 30.36 36.32 15.82
C ARG A 95 30.38 35.72 17.23
N GLY A 96 30.70 34.42 17.34
CA GLY A 96 30.74 33.68 18.59
C GLY A 96 30.61 32.17 18.37
N GLY A 97 30.67 31.39 19.45
CA GLY A 97 30.49 29.94 19.44
C GLY A 97 30.19 29.40 20.83
N ALA A 98 29.38 28.35 20.89
CA ALA A 98 29.09 27.60 22.11
C ALA A 98 29.51 26.14 21.90
N ARG A 99 30.08 25.51 22.93
CA ARG A 99 30.48 24.10 22.90
C ARG A 99 30.15 23.42 24.22
N GLY A 100 29.85 22.13 24.14
CA GLY A 100 29.65 21.25 25.28
C GLY A 100 30.12 19.85 24.92
N ASN A 101 30.53 19.09 25.93
CA ASN A 101 30.89 17.68 25.85
C ASN A 101 29.81 16.86 26.56
N TRP A 102 29.23 15.93 25.82
CA TRP A 102 28.16 15.03 26.26
C TRP A 102 28.71 13.60 26.29
#